data_AF-A0A497IYW9-F1
#
_entry.id   AF-A0A497IYW9-F1
#
_cell.length_a   1.000
_cell.length_b   1.000
_cell.length_c   1.000
_cell.angle_alpha   90.00
_cell.angle_beta   90.00
_cell.angle_gamma   90.00
#
_symmetry.space_group_name_H-M   'P 1'
#
loop_
_entity.id
_entity.type
_entity.pdbx_description
1 polymer ?
#
loop_
_entity_poly.entity_id
_entity_poly.type
_entity_poly.pdbx_seq_one_letter_code
_entity_poly.pdbx_strand_id
1 'polypeptide(L)' 'MDLFTYLGNTANKALRGETLSVEEAVLSIFLTLALAAAAVPLAIEAGVVTYQYGKTKGWWK' A
#
# COMPACT_ATOMS: atom_id res chain seq x y z
N MET A 1 -7.09 -18.36 1.97
CA MET A 1 -6.89 -17.09 2.69
C MET A 1 -6.36 -16.10 1.70
N ASP A 2 -7.02 -14.95 1.52
CA ASP A 2 -6.58 -13.93 0.55
C ASP A 2 -5.40 -13.11 1.08
N LEU A 3 -4.72 -12.41 0.17
CA LEU A 3 -3.51 -11.64 0.46
C LEU A 3 -3.76 -10.52 1.48
N PHE A 4 -4.91 -9.84 1.40
CA PHE A 4 -5.24 -8.74 2.30
C PHE A 4 -5.57 -9.25 3.70
N THR A 5 -6.30 -10.36 3.79
CA THR A 5 -6.53 -11.07 5.06
C THR A 5 -5.23 -11.59 5.67
N TYR A 6 -4.28 -12.08 4.86
CA TYR A 6 -2.96 -12.48 5.34
C TYR A 6 -2.18 -11.29 5.91
N LEU A 7 -2.01 -10.21 5.14
CA LEU A 7 -1.32 -9.00 5.61
C LEU A 7 -1.99 -8.38 6.84
N GLY A 8 -3.33 -8.33 6.85
CA GLY A 8 -4.10 -7.82 7.97
C GLY A 8 -3.95 -8.65 9.25
N ASN A 9 -3.96 -9.98 9.13
CA ASN A 9 -3.73 -10.87 10.27
C ASN A 9 -2.29 -10.77 10.78
N THR A 10 -1.30 -10.73 9.89
CA THR A 10 0.11 -10.61 10.28
C THR A 10 0.41 -9.24 10.89
N ALA A 11 -0.18 -8.17 10.39
CA ALA A 11 -0.09 -6.83 10.99
C ALA A 11 -0.75 -6.80 12.39
N ASN A 12 -1.93 -7.41 12.55
CA ASN A 12 -2.60 -7.50 13.85
C ASN A 12 -1.79 -8.29 14.88
N LYS A 13 -1.15 -9.40 14.48
CA LYS A 13 -0.22 -10.15 15.33
C LYS A 13 0.96 -9.28 15.76
N ALA A 14 1.58 -8.57 14.81
CA ALA A 14 2.70 -7.66 15.10
C ALA A 14 2.29 -6.54 16.08
N LEU A 15 1.10 -5.95 15.91
CA LEU A 15 0.57 -4.90 16.80
C LEU A 15 0.24 -5.41 18.20
N ARG A 16 -0.12 -6.69 18.34
CA ARG A 16 -0.34 -7.35 19.64
C ARG A 16 0.97 -7.77 20.33
N GLY A 17 2.12 -7.57 19.68
CA GLY A 17 3.43 -7.98 20.19
C GLY A 17 3.68 -9.50 20.09
N GLU A 18 2.88 -10.22 19.31
CA GLU A 18 3.10 -11.64 19.07
C GLU A 18 4.33 -11.84 18.17
N THR A 19 5.16 -12.83 18.48
CA THR A 19 6.32 -13.16 17.65
C THR A 19 5.86 -13.72 16.32
N LEU A 20 6.21 -13.02 15.24
CA LEU A 20 6.06 -13.53 13.88
C LEU A 20 7.10 -14.62 13.63
N SER A 21 6.70 -15.68 12.93
CA SER A 21 7.68 -16.60 12.35
C SER A 21 8.56 -15.87 11.32
N VAL A 22 9.78 -16.38 11.11
CA VAL A 22 10.72 -15.80 10.11
C VAL A 22 10.07 -15.77 8.72
N GLU A 23 9.33 -16.81 8.37
CA GLU A 23 8.59 -16.89 7.10
C GLU A 23 7.49 -15.83 7.01
N GLU A 24 6.68 -15.65 8.06
CA GLU A 24 5.64 -14.61 8.10
C GLU A 24 6.23 -13.20 7.98
N ALA A 25 7.35 -12.94 8.64
CA ALA A 25 8.03 -11.65 8.60
C ALA A 25 8.58 -11.35 7.20
N VAL A 26 9.28 -12.31 6.58
CA VAL A 26 9.85 -12.16 5.23
C VAL A 26 8.73 -11.95 4.21
N LEU A 27 7.70 -12.80 4.22
CA LEU A 27 6.57 -12.68 3.31
C LEU A 27 5.85 -11.34 3.47
N SER A 28 5.64 -10.88 4.69
CA SER A 28 4.96 -9.60 4.93
C SER A 28 5.75 -8.42 4.38
N ILE A 29 7.08 -8.42 4.49
CA ILE A 29 7.93 -7.37 3.94
C ILE A 29 7.83 -7.34 2.41
N PHE A 30 8.00 -8.49 1.75
CA PHE A 30 7.93 -8.57 0.29
C PHE A 30 6.55 -8.21 -0.26
N LEU A 31 5.49 -8.68 0.40
CA LEU A 31 4.12 -8.40 -0.01
C LEU A 31 3.74 -6.93 0.20
N THR A 32 4.19 -6.30 1.28
CA THR A 32 3.99 -4.86 1.50
C THR A 32 4.76 -4.04 0.48
N LEU A 33 5.99 -4.44 0.15
CA LEU A 33 6.79 -3.78 -0.88
C LEU A 33 6.16 -3.92 -2.27
N ALA A 34 5.67 -5.11 -2.62
CA ALA A 34 4.98 -5.36 -3.89
C ALA A 34 3.69 -4.56 -4.00
N LEU A 35 2.92 -4.46 -2.91
CA LEU A 35 1.71 -3.64 -2.86
C LEU A 35 2.03 -2.16 -3.06
N ALA A 36 3.08 -1.66 -2.40
CA ALA A 36 3.53 -0.28 -2.58
C ALA A 36 4.01 -0.03 -4.02
N ALA A 37 4.79 -0.95 -4.60
CA ALA A 37 5.28 -0.83 -5.97
C ALA A 37 4.14 -0.81 -7.00
N ALA A 38 3.04 -1.52 -6.76
CA ALA A 38 1.86 -1.48 -7.62
C ALA A 38 1.00 -0.22 -7.40
N ALA A 39 0.85 0.23 -6.14
CA ALA A 39 -0.03 1.35 -5.79
C ALA A 39 0.60 2.73 -6.07
N VAL A 40 1.92 2.88 -5.92
CA VAL A 40 2.61 4.17 -6.07
C VAL A 40 2.46 4.75 -7.49
N PRO A 41 2.70 3.99 -8.58
CA PRO A 41 2.49 4.51 -9.94
C PRO A 41 1.04 4.95 -10.17
N LEU A 42 0.07 4.15 -9.70
CA LEU A 42 -1.35 4.48 -9.82
C LEU A 42 -1.71 5.77 -9.06
N ALA A 43 -1.18 5.95 -7.85
CA ALA A 43 -1.40 7.16 -7.06
C ALA A 43 -0.77 8.39 -7.73
N ILE A 44 0.43 8.25 -8.30
CA ILE A 44 1.10 9.32 -9.04
C ILE A 44 0.31 9.70 -10.29
N GLU A 45 -0.10 8.71 -11.10
CA GLU A 45 -0.89 8.94 -12.31
C GLU A 45 -2.22 9.62 -11.98
N ALA A 46 -2.95 9.12 -10.99
CA ALA A 46 -4.19 9.72 -10.53
C ALA A 46 -3.97 11.16 -10.04
N GLY A 47 -2.89 11.40 -9.30
CA GLY A 47 -2.51 12.74 -8.83
C GLY A 47 -2.19 13.70 -9.97
N VAL A 48 -1.42 13.26 -10.96
CA VAL A 48 -1.08 14.04 -12.15
C VAL A 48 -2.34 14.36 -12.96
N VAL A 49 -3.20 13.37 -13.21
CA VAL A 49 -4.47 13.57 -13.94
C VAL A 49 -5.36 14.57 -13.21
N THR A 50 -5.50 14.41 -11.89
CA THR A 50 -6.31 15.31 -11.06
C THR A 50 -5.75 16.73 -11.06
N TYR A 51 -4.43 16.87 -10.98
CA TYR A 51 -3.75 18.17 -11.02
C TYR A 51 -3.93 18.85 -12.39
N GLN A 52 -3.74 18.12 -13.49
CA GLN A 52 -3.95 18.65 -14.85
C GLN A 52 -5.40 19.08 -15.06
N TYR A 53 -6.36 18.23 -14.67
CA TYR A 53 -7.78 18.57 -14.73
C TYR A 53 -8.09 19.81 -13.88
N GLY A 54 -7.60 19.86 -12.64
CA GLY A 54 -7.77 21.01 -11.76
C GLY A 54 -7.17 22.30 -12.33
N LYS A 55 -6.03 22.25 -13.01
CA LYS A 55 -5.48 23.41 -13.75
C LYS A 55 -6.40 23.86 -14.88
N THR A 56 -6.95 22.95 -15.68
CA THR A 56 -7.93 23.32 -16.73
C THR A 56 -9.21 23.94 -16.17
N LYS A 57 -9.57 23.61 -14.93
CA LYS A 57 -10.74 24.16 -14.22
C LYS A 57 -10.41 25.41 -13.40
N GLY A 58 -9.15 25.85 -13.36
CA GLY A 58 -8.71 26.99 -12.56
C GLY A 58 -8.70 26.76 -11.05
N TRP A 59 -8.75 25.51 -10.59
CA TRP A 59 -8.68 25.15 -9.16
C TRP A 59 -7.29 25.37 -8.56
N TRP A 60 -6.27 25.30 -9.40
CA TRP A 60 -4.87 25.48 -9.03
C TRP A 60 -4.23 26.45 -10.04
N LYS A 61 -3.42 27.38 -9.55
CA LYS A 61 -2.64 28.32 -10.37
C LYS A 61 -1.30 27.69 -10.77
#